data_AF-A0A7C1GFK2-F1
#
_entry.id   AF-A0A7C1GFK2-F1
#
_cell.length_a   1.000
_cell.length_b   1.000
_cell.length_c   1.000
_cell.angle_alpha   90.00
_cell.angle_beta   90.00
_cell.angle_gamma   90.00
#
_symmetry.space_group_name_H-M   'P 1'
#
loop_
_entity.id
_entity.type
_entity.pdbx_description
1 polymer ?
#
loop_
_entity_poly.entity_id
_entity_poly.type
_entity_poly.pdbx_seq_one_letter_code
_entity_poly.pdbx_strand_id
1 'polypeptide(L)'
;LDNLLLDDFFRDSIHGAQDGWRRTAARTAELGIPAPAIAAGLAYYDGYRSARLPANLLQALRDYFGAHTYERVDKPRGEFFHTDWIGSGSKVSSSTYNA
;
A
#
# COMPACT_ATOMS: atom_id res chain seq x y z
N LEU A 1 2.61 17.29 -15.93
CA LEU A 1 2.80 17.02 -14.49
C LEU A 1 1.97 15.80 -14.14
N ASP A 2 2.58 14.69 -13.71
CA ASP A 2 1.87 13.43 -13.45
C ASP A 2 1.16 13.40 -12.09
N ASN A 3 1.66 14.21 -11.13
CA ASN A 3 1.04 14.40 -9.82
C ASN A 3 1.41 15.77 -9.25
N LEU A 4 0.46 16.45 -8.60
CA LEU A 4 0.65 17.77 -8.01
C LEU A 4 1.70 17.80 -6.90
N LEU A 5 1.89 16.68 -6.19
CA LEU A 5 2.89 16.53 -5.13
C LEU A 5 4.34 16.59 -5.64
N LEU A 6 4.55 16.49 -6.96
CA LEU A 6 5.86 16.56 -7.59
C LEU A 6 6.23 17.98 -8.07
N ASP A 7 5.27 18.90 -8.06
CA ASP A 7 5.53 20.31 -8.35
C ASP A 7 6.24 20.97 -7.15
N ASP A 8 7.26 21.79 -7.43
CA ASP A 8 8.13 22.38 -6.41
C ASP A 8 7.33 23.17 -5.36
N PHE A 9 6.32 23.93 -5.78
CA PHE A 9 5.52 24.75 -4.87
C PHE A 9 4.78 23.89 -3.85
N PHE A 10 4.12 22.82 -4.31
CA PHE A 10 3.33 21.95 -3.43
C PHE A 10 4.22 21.04 -2.58
N ARG A 11 5.31 20.52 -3.14
CA ARG A 11 6.30 19.75 -2.40
C ARG A 11 6.83 20.54 -1.22
N ASP A 12 7.27 21.77 -1.45
CA ASP A 12 7.88 22.61 -0.42
C ASP A 12 6.84 23.04 0.63
N SER A 13 5.62 23.36 0.18
CA SER A 13 4.50 23.69 1.07
C SER A 13 4.15 22.53 2.01
N ILE A 14 4.06 21.30 1.49
CA ILE A 14 3.77 20.11 2.29
C ILE A 14 4.94 19.77 3.21
N HIS A 15 6.18 19.90 2.73
CA HIS A 15 7.37 19.64 3.53
C HIS A 15 7.44 20.57 4.75
N GLY A 16 7.08 21.85 4.61
CA GLY A 16 6.99 22.80 5.71
C GLY A 16 5.82 22.55 6.66
N ALA A 17 4.71 21.98 6.18
CA ALA A 17 3.51 21.74 6.98
C ALA A 17 3.47 20.38 7.71
N GLN A 18 4.21 19.38 7.23
CA GLN A 18 4.04 17.97 7.66
C GLN A 18 4.19 17.74 9.16
N ASP A 19 5.09 18.45 9.85
CA ASP A 19 5.28 18.26 11.29
C ASP A 19 4.09 18.75 12.10
N GLY A 20 3.53 19.91 11.72
CA GLY A 20 2.31 20.44 12.31
C GLY A 20 1.12 19.54 12.02
N TRP A 21 1.03 19.06 10.78
CA TRP A 21 0.00 18.12 10.37
C TRP A 21 0.00 16.84 11.20
N ARG A 22 1.17 16.24 11.43
CA ARG A 22 1.34 15.05 12.28
C ARG A 22 0.91 15.29 13.73
N ARG A 23 1.34 16.41 14.32
CA ARG A 23 0.94 16.77 15.69
C ARG A 23 -0.57 16.94 15.82
N THR A 24 -1.21 17.60 14.85
CA THR A 24 -2.66 17.75 14.83
C THR A 24 -3.36 16.40 14.70
N ALA A 25 -2.93 15.55 13.76
CA ALA A 25 -3.50 14.21 13.58
C ALA A 25 -3.43 13.38 14.86
N ALA A 26 -2.25 13.32 15.49
CA ALA A 26 -2.05 12.61 16.77
C ALA A 26 -2.94 13.17 17.87
N ARG A 27 -2.97 14.49 18.05
CA ARG A 27 -3.74 15.13 19.12
C ARG A 27 -5.24 14.95 18.95
N THR A 28 -5.74 15.00 17.71
CA THR A 28 -7.16 14.74 17.44
C THR A 28 -7.55 13.30 17.80
N ALA A 29 -6.68 12.33 17.52
CA ALA A 29 -6.91 10.93 17.90
C ALA A 29 -6.90 10.73 19.42
N GLU A 30 -5.91 11.30 20.13
CA GLU A 30 -5.82 11.23 21.60
C GLU A 30 -7.04 11.82 22.31
N LEU A 31 -7.58 12.92 21.77
CA LEU A 31 -8.72 13.63 22.33
C LEU A 31 -10.08 13.04 21.90
N GLY A 32 -10.10 12.05 21.01
CA GLY A 32 -11.34 11.52 20.43
C GLY A 32 -12.08 12.53 19.54
N ILE A 33 -11.37 13.52 18.98
CA ILE A 33 -11.94 14.51 18.07
C ILE A 33 -11.92 13.95 16.64
N PRO A 34 -13.08 13.85 15.95
CA PRO A 34 -13.11 13.32 14.60
C PRO A 34 -12.44 14.28 13.61
N ALA A 35 -11.32 13.85 13.02
CA ALA A 35 -10.58 14.61 12.00
C ALA A 35 -10.25 13.73 10.76
N PRO A 36 -11.26 13.17 10.08
CA PRO A 36 -11.05 12.13 9.05
C PRO A 36 -10.22 12.63 7.86
N ALA A 37 -10.44 13.85 7.38
CA ALA A 37 -9.68 14.40 6.26
C ALA A 37 -8.20 14.64 6.60
N ILE A 38 -7.92 15.09 7.83
CA ILE A 38 -6.56 15.30 8.34
C ILE A 38 -5.81 13.98 8.40
N ALA A 39 -6.44 12.93 8.96
CA ALA A 39 -5.82 11.61 9.06
C ALA A 39 -5.66 10.93 7.70
N ALA A 40 -6.71 10.95 6.86
CA ALA A 40 -6.70 10.30 5.55
C ALA A 40 -5.70 10.95 4.59
N GLY A 41 -5.61 12.29 4.57
CA GLY A 41 -4.63 12.98 3.76
C GLY A 41 -3.19 12.64 4.18
N LEU A 42 -2.92 12.53 5.49
CA LEU A 42 -1.59 12.20 5.99
C LEU A 42 -1.22 10.75 5.64
N ALA A 43 -2.17 9.83 5.79
CA ALA A 43 -2.01 8.44 5.41
C ALA A 43 -1.76 8.28 3.90
N TYR A 44 -2.47 9.04 3.06
CA TYR A 44 -2.22 9.06 1.61
C TYR A 44 -0.83 9.61 1.28
N TYR A 45 -0.43 10.74 1.89
CA TYR A 45 0.89 11.34 1.67
C TYR A 45 2.02 10.37 2.05
N ASP A 46 1.93 9.74 3.22
CA ASP A 46 2.89 8.75 3.68
C ASP A 46 2.89 7.48 2.82
N GLY A 47 1.70 7.06 2.35
CA GLY A 47 1.56 5.93 1.44
C GLY A 47 2.20 6.21 0.07
N TYR A 48 1.93 7.39 -0.50
CA TYR A 48 2.40 7.79 -1.83
C TYR A 48 3.93 7.91 -1.89
N ARG A 49 4.55 8.49 -0.86
CA ARG A 49 6.02 8.64 -0.80
C ARG A 49 6.77 7.36 -0.43
N SER A 50 6.06 6.27 -0.10
CA SER A 50 6.65 4.99 0.28
C SER A 50 6.89 4.13 -0.96
N ALA A 51 8.15 3.97 -1.36
CA ALA A 51 8.51 3.10 -2.49
C ALA A 51 8.11 1.62 -2.28
N ARG A 52 7.94 1.19 -1.02
CA ARG A 52 7.44 -0.14 -0.65
C ARG A 52 6.33 0.00 0.38
N LEU A 53 5.16 -0.54 0.05
CA LEU A 53 4.00 -0.65 0.94
C LEU A 53 3.81 -2.09 1.41
N PRO A 54 3.11 -2.32 2.54
CA PRO A 54 2.77 -3.66 3.03
C PRO A 54 1.73 -4.39 2.16
N ALA A 55 1.44 -3.90 0.96
CA ALA A 55 0.55 -4.56 -0.01
C ALA A 55 1.07 -5.96 -0.42
N ASN A 56 2.35 -6.25 -0.22
CA ASN A 56 2.92 -7.59 -0.39
C ASN A 56 2.26 -8.64 0.52
N LEU A 57 1.91 -8.28 1.76
CA LEU A 57 1.20 -9.18 2.67
C LEU A 57 -0.21 -9.46 2.15
N LEU A 58 -0.89 -8.46 1.58
CA LEU A 58 -2.19 -8.67 0.94
C LEU A 58 -2.08 -9.64 -0.24
N GLN A 59 -1.03 -9.55 -1.06
CA GLN A 59 -0.78 -10.52 -2.13
C GLN A 59 -0.53 -11.93 -1.57
N ALA A 60 0.30 -12.05 -0.52
CA ALA A 60 0.55 -13.32 0.14
C ALA A 60 -0.73 -13.95 0.72
N LEU A 61 -1.60 -13.17 1.38
CA LEU A 61 -2.86 -13.66 1.92
C LEU A 61 -3.83 -14.10 0.81
N ARG A 62 -3.90 -13.36 -0.30
CA ARG A 62 -4.72 -13.75 -1.47
C ARG A 62 -4.23 -15.06 -2.08
N ASP A 63 -2.92 -15.25 -2.17
CA ASP A 63 -2.34 -16.49 -2.65
C ASP A 63 -2.52 -17.65 -1.65
N TYR A 64 -2.38 -17.38 -0.36
CA TYR A 64 -2.58 -18.37 0.71
C TYR A 64 -4.01 -18.93 0.72
N PHE A 65 -5.02 -18.06 0.77
CA PHE A 65 -6.41 -18.50 0.94
C PHE A 65 -7.12 -18.83 -0.38
N GLY A 66 -6.61 -18.33 -1.51
CA GLY A 66 -7.32 -18.39 -2.79
C GLY A 66 -6.46 -18.78 -3.98
N ALA A 67 -5.19 -19.11 -3.78
CA ALA A 67 -4.24 -19.48 -4.84
C ALA A 67 -4.17 -18.48 -6.01
N HIS A 68 -4.43 -17.20 -5.71
CA HIS A 68 -4.55 -16.10 -6.66
C HIS A 68 -3.23 -15.64 -7.29
N THR A 69 -2.11 -16.26 -6.91
CA THR A 69 -0.76 -15.91 -7.34
C THR A 69 -0.32 -14.50 -6.92
N TYR A 70 0.98 -14.23 -7.05
CA TYR A 70 1.57 -12.91 -6.87
C TYR A 70 2.82 -12.75 -7.73
N GLU A 71 3.26 -11.51 -7.94
CA GLU A 71 4.52 -11.21 -8.62
C GLU A 71 5.65 -11.02 -7.61
N ARG A 72 6.86 -11.45 -8.01
CA ARG A 72 8.08 -11.28 -7.21
C ARG A 72 8.87 -10.06 -7.65
N VAL A 73 9.54 -9.41 -6.70
CA VAL A 73 10.38 -8.22 -6.98
C VAL A 73 11.72 -8.57 -7.63
N ASP A 74 12.14 -9.82 -7.55
CA ASP A 74 13.39 -10.34 -8.15
C ASP A 74 13.16 -11.04 -9.49
N LYS A 75 11.97 -10.87 -10.08
CA LYS A 75 11.56 -11.47 -11.34
C LYS A 75 11.04 -10.41 -12.31
N PRO A 76 11.10 -10.66 -13.63
CA PRO A 76 10.44 -9.82 -14.61
C PRO A 76 8.96 -9.59 -14.25
N ARG A 77 8.47 -8.37 -14.49
CA ARG A 77 7.06 -8.03 -14.32
C ARG A 77 6.21 -8.89 -15.27
N GLY A 78 5.05 -9.32 -14.79
CA GLY A 78 4.14 -10.23 -15.50
C GLY A 78 4.38 -11.72 -15.22
N GLU A 79 5.42 -12.09 -14.46
CA GLU A 79 5.59 -13.45 -13.96
C GLU A 79 4.85 -13.66 -12.64
N PHE A 80 3.91 -14.61 -12.63
CA PHE A 80 3.06 -14.92 -11.49
C PHE A 80 3.47 -16.23 -10.83
N PHE A 81 3.49 -16.24 -9.50
CA PHE A 81 3.91 -17.36 -8.67
C PHE A 81 2.79 -17.73 -7.71
N HIS A 82 2.51 -19.02 -7.61
CA HIS A 82 1.73 -19.60 -6.50
C HIS A 82 2.70 -20.28 -5.52
N THR A 83 2.47 -20.11 -4.21
CA THR A 83 3.23 -20.80 -3.16
C THR A 83 2.32 -21.77 -2.42
N ASP A 84 2.77 -23.02 -2.24
CA ASP A 84 2.11 -23.96 -1.32
C ASP A 84 2.50 -23.62 0.12
N TRP A 85 1.77 -22.69 0.71
CA TRP A 85 2.09 -22.10 2.01
C TRP A 85 2.00 -23.08 3.19
N ILE A 86 1.23 -24.17 3.04
CA ILE A 86 1.00 -25.17 4.08
C ILE A 86 1.79 -26.47 3.85
N GLY A 87 2.54 -26.58 2.75
CA GLY A 87 3.32 -27.77 2.42
C GLY A 87 2.46 -29.00 2.14
N SER A 88 1.27 -28.81 1.58
CA SER A 88 0.33 -29.88 1.24
C SER A 88 0.79 -30.76 0.07
N GLY A 89 1.79 -30.34 -0.70
CA GLY A 89 2.19 -30.94 -1.97
C GLY A 89 1.23 -30.60 -3.11
N SER A 90 0.21 -29.78 -2.86
CA SER A 90 -0.75 -29.33 -3.86
C SER A 90 -0.11 -28.30 -4.79
N LYS A 91 -0.33 -28.46 -6.10
CA LYS A 91 0.06 -27.48 -7.14
C LYS A 91 -1.15 -26.70 -7.68
N VAL A 92 -2.27 -26.71 -6.95
CA VAL A 92 -3.52 -26.12 -7.41
C VAL A 92 -3.43 -24.60 -7.32
N SER A 93 -3.38 -23.94 -8.47
CA SER A 93 -3.53 -22.48 -8.59
C SER A 93 -4.91 -22.16 -9.14
N SER A 94 -5.54 -21.09 -8.66
CA SER A 94 -6.78 -20.57 -9.27
C SER A 94 -6.42 -19.86 -10.57
N SER A 95 -6.32 -20.63 -11.65
CA SER A 95 -6.11 -20.05 -12.98
C SER A 95 -7.26 -19.13 -13.34
N THR A 96 -6.94 -18.00 -13.96
CA THR A 96 -7.95 -17.12 -14.57
C THR A 96 -8.70 -17.90 -15.65
N TYR A 97 -10.03 -18.02 -15.53
CA TYR A 97 -10.86 -18.44 -16.64
C TYR A 97 -10.81 -17.33 -17.69
N ASN A 98 -10.05 -17.53 -18.77
CA ASN A 98 -10.21 -16.72 -19.96
C ASN A 98 -11.51 -17.19 -20.64
N ALA A 99 -12.54 -16.34 -20.61
CA ALA A 99 -13.72 -16.49 -21.46
C ALA A 99 -13.38 -16.06 -22.90
#